data_AF-A0AAJ2YHB2-F1
#
_entry.id   AF-A0AAJ2YHB2-F1
#
_cell.length_a   1.000
_cell.length_b   1.000
_cell.length_c   1.000
_cell.angle_alpha   90.00
_cell.angle_beta   90.00
_cell.angle_gamma   90.00
#
_symmetry.space_group_name_H-M   'P 1'
#
loop_
_entity.id
_entity.type
_entity.pdbx_description
1 polymer ?
#
loop_
_entity_poly.entity_id
_entity_poly.type
_entity_poly.pdbx_seq_one_letter_code
_entity_poly.pdbx_strand_id
1 'polypeptide(L)'
;MEPETMAALFGLGGTLVGAVVSTGAVIWQQHKTAHEAERIHLSGLAEAAANECIQISYRLHKHFAEGVPDRNSSAYYTWASVGEELCRALEEQALRFHDKAVRDFLERCHAEMYVRPEFVADPEPWPPRYVVIASDIRAVMGTVLRRQSFPRDVWEHYPNPS
;
A
#
# COMPACT_ATOMS: atom_id res chain seq x y z
N MET A 1 -67.60 -7.02 -20.37
CA MET A 1 -66.35 -6.39 -19.89
C MET A 1 -65.94 -5.38 -20.93
N GLU A 2 -65.87 -4.11 -20.57
CA GLU A 2 -65.60 -3.02 -21.50
C GLU A 2 -64.09 -2.95 -21.85
N PRO A 3 -63.74 -2.65 -23.11
CA PRO A 3 -62.35 -2.59 -23.59
C PRO A 3 -61.52 -1.52 -22.87
N GLU A 4 -62.17 -0.48 -22.32
CA GLU A 4 -61.54 0.58 -21.54
C GLU A 4 -60.98 0.09 -20.20
N THR A 5 -61.63 -0.89 -19.56
CA THR A 5 -61.18 -1.47 -18.29
C THR A 5 -59.91 -2.32 -18.47
N MET A 6 -59.77 -3.00 -19.62
CA MET A 6 -58.59 -3.78 -19.97
C MET A 6 -57.39 -2.88 -20.30
N ALA A 7 -57.60 -1.80 -21.05
CA ALA A 7 -56.54 -0.82 -21.36
C ALA A 7 -55.99 -0.15 -20.10
N ALA A 8 -56.85 0.17 -19.12
CA ALA A 8 -56.45 0.71 -17.83
C ALA A 8 -55.58 -0.28 -17.01
N LEU A 9 -55.93 -1.58 -17.03
CA LEU A 9 -55.16 -2.64 -16.38
C LEU A 9 -53.79 -2.88 -17.05
N PHE A 10 -53.73 -2.86 -18.38
CA PHE A 10 -52.46 -2.96 -19.11
C PHE A 10 -51.57 -1.71 -18.93
N GLY A 11 -52.16 -0.51 -18.86
CA GLY A 11 -51.45 0.73 -18.56
C GLY A 11 -50.86 0.74 -17.14
N LEU A 12 -51.59 0.23 -16.15
CA LEU A 12 -51.11 0.05 -14.78
C LEU A 12 -50.03 -1.03 -14.67
N GLY A 13 -50.16 -2.15 -15.40
CA GLY A 13 -49.15 -3.19 -15.45
C GLY A 13 -47.83 -2.73 -16.10
N GLY A 14 -47.91 -1.97 -17.20
CA GLY A 14 -46.74 -1.42 -17.89
C GLY A 14 -45.99 -0.35 -17.07
N THR A 15 -46.71 0.48 -16.33
CA THR A 15 -46.10 1.48 -15.43
C THR A 15 -45.41 0.84 -14.22
N LEU A 16 -45.97 -0.23 -13.67
CA LEU A 16 -45.33 -1.02 -12.59
C LEU A 16 -44.04 -1.68 -13.06
N VAL A 17 -44.04 -2.33 -14.23
CA VAL A 17 -42.83 -2.96 -14.80
C VAL A 17 -41.77 -1.92 -15.14
N GLY A 18 -42.17 -0.78 -15.74
CA GLY A 18 -41.26 0.32 -16.04
C GLY A 18 -40.63 0.93 -14.77
N ALA A 19 -41.41 1.08 -13.70
CA ALA A 19 -40.90 1.58 -12.42
C ALA A 19 -39.92 0.60 -11.75
N VAL A 20 -40.19 -0.71 -11.77
CA VAL A 20 -39.29 -1.73 -11.20
C VAL A 20 -37.98 -1.83 -11.97
N VAL A 21 -38.03 -1.85 -13.30
CA VAL A 21 -36.81 -1.89 -14.15
C VAL A 21 -36.00 -0.60 -13.99
N SER A 22 -36.66 0.56 -13.94
CA SER A 22 -36.00 1.85 -13.70
C SER A 22 -35.35 1.90 -12.31
N THR A 23 -36.06 1.45 -11.28
CA THR A 23 -35.55 1.42 -9.89
C THR A 23 -34.39 0.43 -9.76
N GLY A 24 -34.49 -0.75 -10.38
CA GLY A 24 -33.41 -1.74 -10.41
C GLY A 24 -32.17 -1.25 -11.15
N ALA A 25 -32.34 -0.55 -12.28
CA ALA A 25 -31.24 0.06 -13.02
C ALA A 25 -30.56 1.17 -12.22
N VAL A 26 -31.34 2.02 -11.52
CA VAL A 26 -30.82 3.07 -10.64
C VAL A 26 -30.04 2.46 -9.46
N ILE A 27 -30.57 1.42 -8.81
CA ILE A 27 -29.88 0.73 -7.70
C ILE A 27 -28.58 0.09 -8.19
N TRP A 28 -28.60 -0.60 -9.33
CA TRP A 28 -27.40 -1.19 -9.92
C TRP A 28 -26.36 -0.12 -10.28
N GLN A 29 -26.79 0.99 -10.87
CA GLN A 29 -25.93 2.11 -11.22
C GLN A 29 -25.36 2.81 -9.98
N GLN A 30 -26.14 2.95 -8.90
CA GLN A 30 -25.68 3.44 -7.60
C GLN A 30 -24.65 2.50 -6.96
N HIS A 31 -24.89 1.19 -6.97
CA HIS A 31 -23.94 0.19 -6.47
C HIS A 31 -22.63 0.20 -7.26
N LYS A 32 -22.72 0.27 -8.59
CA LYS A 32 -21.55 0.37 -9.45
C LYS A 32 -20.75 1.64 -9.16
N THR A 33 -21.44 2.78 -9.02
CA THR A 33 -20.80 4.07 -8.71
C THR A 33 -20.17 4.07 -7.32
N ALA A 34 -20.81 3.44 -6.32
CA ALA A 34 -20.27 3.30 -4.97
C ALA A 34 -19.02 2.43 -4.95
N HIS A 35 -19.01 1.29 -5.65
CA HIS A 35 -17.83 0.44 -5.77
C HIS A 35 -16.69 1.11 -6.54
N GLU A 36 -16.99 1.89 -7.58
CA GLU A 36 -15.98 2.66 -8.30
C GLU A 36 -15.39 3.77 -7.42
N ALA A 37 -16.22 4.48 -6.64
CA ALA A 37 -15.77 5.48 -5.69
C ALA A 37 -14.90 4.88 -4.57
N GLU A 38 -15.30 3.74 -4.02
CA GLU A 38 -14.51 2.98 -3.03
C GLU A 38 -13.16 2.56 -3.63
N ARG A 39 -13.16 2.01 -4.84
CA ARG A 39 -11.92 1.62 -5.53
C ARG A 39 -10.98 2.81 -5.78
N ILE A 40 -11.53 3.95 -6.18
CA ILE A 40 -10.75 5.20 -6.37
C ILE A 40 -10.19 5.67 -5.03
N HIS A 41 -10.99 5.66 -3.98
CA HIS A 41 -10.57 6.08 -2.64
C HIS A 41 -9.44 5.20 -2.10
N LEU A 42 -9.59 3.87 -2.17
CA LEU A 42 -8.55 2.92 -1.75
C LEU A 42 -7.29 3.03 -2.61
N SER A 43 -7.43 3.29 -3.93
CA SER A 43 -6.29 3.57 -4.80
C SER A 43 -5.55 4.85 -4.39
N GLY A 44 -6.29 5.91 -4.03
CA GLY A 44 -5.70 7.17 -3.57
C GLY A 44 -4.95 7.02 -2.24
N LEU A 45 -5.49 6.22 -1.31
CA LEU A 45 -4.81 5.89 -0.05
C LEU A 45 -3.51 5.11 -0.28
N ALA A 46 -3.53 4.14 -1.20
CA ALA A 46 -2.33 3.37 -1.56
C ALA A 46 -1.27 4.24 -2.26
N GLU A 47 -1.68 5.15 -3.13
CA GLU A 47 -0.78 6.10 -3.80
C GLU A 47 -0.14 7.08 -2.80
N ALA A 48 -0.92 7.59 -1.83
CA ALA A 48 -0.40 8.43 -0.75
C ALA A 48 0.59 7.66 0.14
N ALA A 49 0.24 6.43 0.56
CA ALA A 49 1.11 5.57 1.34
C ALA A 49 2.42 5.24 0.59
N ALA A 50 2.34 5.01 -0.73
CA ALA A 50 3.51 4.74 -1.55
C ALA A 50 4.48 5.92 -1.60
N ASN A 51 3.95 7.15 -1.71
CA ASN A 51 4.77 8.36 -1.65
C ASN A 51 5.44 8.53 -0.27
N GLU A 52 4.73 8.25 0.82
CA GLU A 52 5.29 8.30 2.17
C GLU A 52 6.41 7.26 2.36
N CYS A 53 6.21 6.02 1.91
CA CYS A 53 7.25 4.98 1.91
C CYS A 53 8.51 5.42 1.14
N ILE A 54 8.35 6.11 0.00
CA ILE A 54 9.48 6.67 -0.76
C ILE A 54 10.20 7.74 0.08
N GLN A 55 9.49 8.66 0.73
CA GLN A 55 10.13 9.67 1.58
C GLN A 55 10.85 9.05 2.78
N ILE A 56 10.23 8.07 3.43
CA ILE A 56 10.83 7.31 4.53
C ILE A 56 12.10 6.59 4.04
N SER A 57 12.11 6.02 2.83
CA SER A 57 13.30 5.36 2.27
C SER A 57 14.50 6.30 2.13
N TYR A 58 14.29 7.57 1.76
CA TYR A 58 15.37 8.56 1.71
C TYR A 58 15.89 8.91 3.10
N ARG A 59 14.99 9.02 4.09
CA ARG A 59 15.36 9.29 5.48
C ARG A 59 16.14 8.13 6.10
N LEU A 60 15.70 6.89 5.86
CA LEU A 60 16.40 5.67 6.25
C LEU A 60 17.79 5.61 5.61
N HIS A 61 17.89 5.87 4.30
CA HIS A 61 19.17 5.91 3.61
C HIS A 61 20.13 6.90 4.28
N LYS A 62 19.68 8.13 4.55
CA LYS A 62 20.50 9.13 5.22
C LYS A 62 20.90 8.69 6.63
N HIS A 63 19.95 8.16 7.40
CA HIS A 63 20.16 7.73 8.77
C HIS A 63 21.22 6.62 8.91
N PHE A 64 21.19 5.63 8.01
CA PHE A 64 22.18 4.54 7.99
C PHE A 64 23.50 4.95 7.32
N ALA A 65 23.50 5.91 6.39
CA ALA A 65 24.72 6.46 5.81
C ALA A 65 25.58 7.24 6.82
N GLU A 66 24.98 7.78 7.89
CA GLU A 66 25.70 8.40 9.00
C GLU A 66 26.47 7.37 9.86
N GLY A 67 26.19 6.07 9.68
CA GLY A 67 26.80 4.97 10.42
C GLY A 67 26.14 4.72 11.78
N VAL A 68 26.31 3.52 12.31
CA VAL A 68 25.81 3.15 13.65
C VAL A 68 26.83 3.62 14.70
N PRO A 69 26.45 4.51 15.63
CA PRO A 69 27.35 4.93 16.71
C PRO A 69 27.68 3.77 17.65
N ASP A 70 28.76 3.91 18.44
CA ASP A 70 29.07 2.93 19.49
C ASP A 70 27.90 2.76 20.46
N ARG A 71 27.49 1.50 20.69
CA ARG A 71 26.32 1.13 21.51
C ARG A 71 26.38 1.65 22.95
N ASN A 72 27.58 1.92 23.46
CA ASN A 72 27.79 2.46 24.81
C ASN A 72 27.73 3.99 24.88
N SER A 73 27.57 4.67 23.73
CA SER A 73 27.52 6.13 23.66
C SER A 73 26.10 6.68 23.80
N SER A 74 25.95 7.89 24.35
CA SER A 74 24.66 8.59 24.36
C SER A 74 24.10 8.84 22.95
N ALA A 75 24.98 9.02 21.97
CA ALA A 75 24.62 9.20 20.57
C ALA A 75 23.89 7.97 19.99
N TYR A 76 24.20 6.75 20.44
CA TYR A 76 23.51 5.55 20.01
C TYR A 76 22.03 5.57 20.39
N TYR A 77 21.66 6.02 21.60
CA TYR A 77 20.26 6.05 22.00
C TYR A 77 19.43 7.04 21.17
N THR A 78 20.00 8.21 20.87
CA THR A 78 19.36 9.18 19.97
C THR A 78 19.23 8.61 18.57
N TRP A 79 20.29 7.99 18.05
CA TRP A 79 20.29 7.34 16.75
C TRP A 79 19.24 6.23 16.68
N ALA A 80 19.23 5.31 17.64
CA ALA A 80 18.29 4.19 17.69
C ALA A 80 16.84 4.65 17.80
N SER A 81 16.55 5.70 18.57
CA SER A 81 15.21 6.30 18.67
C SER A 81 14.72 6.83 17.31
N VAL A 82 15.59 7.52 16.56
CA VAL A 82 15.26 8.00 15.20
C VAL A 82 15.04 6.83 14.25
N GLY A 83 15.87 5.78 14.33
CA GLY A 83 15.71 4.56 13.55
C GLY A 83 14.38 3.85 13.84
N GLU A 84 13.98 3.75 15.11
CA GLU A 84 12.71 3.17 15.54
C GLU A 84 11.51 3.99 15.04
N GLU A 85 11.58 5.32 15.10
CA GLU A 85 10.53 6.19 14.54
C GLU A 85 10.35 5.99 13.03
N LEU A 86 11.45 5.87 12.28
CA LEU A 86 11.40 5.62 10.84
C LEU A 86 10.84 4.22 10.53
N CYS A 87 11.24 3.21 11.28
CA CYS A 87 10.76 1.84 11.14
C CYS A 87 9.25 1.75 11.41
N ARG A 88 8.78 2.37 12.48
CA ARG A 88 7.35 2.44 12.83
C ARG A 88 6.54 3.19 11.78
N ALA A 89 7.04 4.31 11.28
CA ALA A 89 6.38 5.06 10.20
C ALA A 89 6.23 4.19 8.94
N LEU A 90 7.23 3.37 8.62
CA LEU A 90 7.19 2.44 7.49
C LEU A 90 6.13 1.34 7.71
N GLU A 91 6.09 0.76 8.90
CA GLU A 91 5.09 -0.25 9.28
C GLU A 91 3.66 0.30 9.19
N GLU A 92 3.42 1.52 9.69
CA GLU A 92 2.13 2.20 9.59
C GLU A 92 1.68 2.41 8.14
N GLN A 93 2.61 2.72 7.22
CA GLN A 93 2.28 2.79 5.80
C GLN A 93 2.00 1.40 5.20
N ALA A 94 2.72 0.37 5.63
CA ALA A 94 2.56 -0.98 5.13
C ALA A 94 1.11 -1.50 5.30
N LEU A 95 0.47 -1.15 6.41
CA LEU A 95 -0.92 -1.52 6.71
C LEU A 95 -1.94 -0.97 5.71
N ARG A 96 -1.59 0.07 4.94
CA ARG A 96 -2.48 0.73 3.97
C ARG A 96 -2.52 0.05 2.61
N PHE A 97 -1.63 -0.92 2.36
CA PHE A 97 -1.60 -1.66 1.10
C PHE A 97 -2.46 -2.91 1.16
N HIS A 98 -3.33 -3.11 0.17
CA HIS A 98 -4.12 -4.35 0.02
C HIS A 98 -3.31 -5.52 -0.56
N ASP A 99 -2.25 -5.23 -1.33
CA ASP A 99 -1.39 -6.26 -1.90
C ASP A 99 -0.53 -6.92 -0.81
N LYS A 100 -0.69 -8.23 -0.64
CA LYS A 100 0.08 -9.01 0.34
C LYS A 100 1.56 -9.00 0.03
N ALA A 101 1.97 -9.03 -1.25
CA ALA A 101 3.38 -9.03 -1.62
C ALA A 101 4.07 -7.74 -1.18
N VAL A 102 3.37 -6.60 -1.31
CA VAL A 102 3.87 -5.31 -0.85
C VAL A 102 3.99 -5.28 0.68
N ARG A 103 2.97 -5.78 1.40
CA ARG A 103 3.03 -5.85 2.87
C ARG A 103 4.16 -6.73 3.37
N ASP A 104 4.27 -7.95 2.85
CA ASP A 104 5.31 -8.91 3.23
C ASP A 104 6.72 -8.34 2.93
N PHE A 105 6.88 -7.62 1.82
CA PHE A 105 8.13 -6.97 1.46
C PHE A 105 8.51 -5.86 2.46
N LEU A 106 7.57 -4.97 2.79
CA LEU A 106 7.81 -3.89 3.74
C LEU A 106 8.08 -4.43 5.15
N GLU A 107 7.38 -5.49 5.55
CA GLU A 107 7.62 -6.19 6.82
C GLU A 107 9.04 -6.77 6.90
N ARG A 108 9.56 -7.35 5.82
CA ARG A 108 10.97 -7.83 5.80
C ARG A 108 11.97 -6.69 5.87
N CYS A 109 11.73 -5.60 5.14
CA CYS A 109 12.58 -4.41 5.22
C CYS A 109 12.61 -3.89 6.66
N HIS A 110 11.44 -3.77 7.29
CA HIS A 110 11.29 -3.37 8.68
C HIS A 110 12.06 -4.31 9.62
N ALA A 111 11.83 -5.62 9.54
CA ALA A 111 12.48 -6.59 10.41
C ALA A 111 14.02 -6.54 10.29
N GLU A 112 14.54 -6.38 9.09
CA GLU A 112 15.98 -6.30 8.87
C GLU A 112 16.60 -5.03 9.47
N MET A 113 15.96 -3.87 9.26
CA MET A 113 16.43 -2.58 9.80
C MET A 113 16.29 -2.48 11.32
N TYR A 114 15.20 -3.04 11.87
CA TYR A 114 14.90 -2.95 13.30
C TYR A 114 15.70 -3.97 14.13
N VAL A 115 15.79 -5.23 13.66
CA VAL A 115 16.43 -6.31 14.43
C VAL A 115 17.94 -6.34 14.25
N ARG A 116 18.44 -5.95 13.06
CA ARG A 116 19.87 -6.04 12.70
C ARG A 116 20.43 -4.73 12.14
N PRO A 117 20.32 -3.60 12.85
CA PRO A 117 20.77 -2.30 12.35
C PRO A 117 22.27 -2.26 12.00
N GLU A 118 23.12 -2.99 12.72
CA GLU A 118 24.56 -3.05 12.44
C GLU A 118 24.85 -3.74 11.10
N PHE A 119 24.15 -4.84 10.82
CA PHE A 119 24.29 -5.53 9.54
C PHE A 119 23.80 -4.66 8.39
N VAL A 120 22.73 -3.90 8.62
CA VAL A 120 22.18 -3.01 7.60
C VAL A 120 23.14 -1.85 7.29
N ALA A 121 23.83 -1.34 8.32
CA ALA A 121 24.81 -0.27 8.21
C ALA A 121 26.21 -0.75 7.78
N ASP A 122 26.42 -2.06 7.71
CA ASP A 122 27.72 -2.65 7.40
C ASP A 122 28.23 -2.16 6.03
N PRO A 123 29.41 -1.52 5.97
CA PRO A 123 29.99 -1.09 4.71
C PRO A 123 30.67 -2.23 3.93
N GLU A 124 30.86 -3.42 4.51
CA GLU A 124 31.56 -4.53 3.85
C GLU A 124 30.81 -5.07 2.62
N PRO A 125 29.48 -5.31 2.65
CA PRO A 125 28.71 -5.57 1.44
C PRO A 125 28.69 -4.34 0.53
N TRP A 126 28.98 -4.51 -0.77
CA TRP A 126 28.85 -3.44 -1.77
C TRP A 126 27.82 -3.79 -2.85
N PRO A 127 26.75 -2.99 -3.02
CA PRO A 127 26.42 -1.80 -2.24
C PRO A 127 25.98 -2.14 -0.79
N PRO A 128 26.13 -1.21 0.17
CA PRO A 128 25.69 -1.41 1.55
C PRO A 128 24.21 -1.76 1.63
N ARG A 129 23.84 -2.55 2.63
CA ARG A 129 22.49 -3.13 2.69
C ARG A 129 21.39 -2.08 2.80
N TYR A 130 21.61 -0.99 3.52
CA TYR A 130 20.66 0.14 3.57
C TYR A 130 20.41 0.79 2.19
N VAL A 131 21.39 0.77 1.28
CA VAL A 131 21.26 1.29 -0.08
C VAL A 131 20.33 0.40 -0.89
N VAL A 132 20.51 -0.92 -0.78
CA VAL A 132 19.66 -1.93 -1.43
C VAL A 132 18.22 -1.79 -0.95
N ILE A 133 18.01 -1.80 0.37
CA ILE A 133 16.68 -1.66 0.98
C ILE A 133 15.98 -0.37 0.51
N ALA A 134 16.67 0.77 0.55
CA ALA A 134 16.08 2.04 0.12
C ALA A 134 15.78 2.06 -1.40
N SER A 135 16.63 1.43 -2.22
CA SER A 135 16.39 1.28 -3.66
C SER A 135 15.16 0.42 -3.93
N ASP A 136 15.05 -0.72 -3.26
CA ASP A 136 13.97 -1.69 -3.45
C ASP A 136 12.63 -1.12 -3.00
N ILE A 137 12.59 -0.39 -1.87
CA ILE A 137 11.38 0.32 -1.44
C ILE A 137 10.92 1.28 -2.54
N ARG A 138 11.84 2.06 -3.14
CA ARG A 138 11.48 2.99 -4.23
C ARG A 138 11.03 2.25 -5.49
N ALA A 139 11.64 1.12 -5.82
CA ALA A 139 11.25 0.30 -6.96
C ALA A 139 9.83 -0.26 -6.79
N VAL A 140 9.53 -0.90 -5.64
CA VAL A 140 8.22 -1.48 -5.32
C VAL A 140 7.15 -0.38 -5.21
N MET A 141 7.42 0.73 -4.52
CA MET A 141 6.45 1.83 -4.46
C MET A 141 6.23 2.46 -5.84
N GLY A 142 7.27 2.49 -6.68
CA GLY A 142 7.15 2.90 -8.08
C GLY A 142 6.18 2.02 -8.88
N THR A 143 6.14 0.71 -8.65
CA THR A 143 5.15 -0.16 -9.30
C THR A 143 3.74 0.08 -8.76
N VAL A 144 3.58 0.37 -7.45
CA VAL A 144 2.29 0.78 -6.89
C VAL A 144 1.76 2.04 -7.57
N LEU A 145 2.58 3.10 -7.66
CA LEU A 145 2.22 4.36 -8.30
C LEU A 145 1.89 4.20 -9.80
N ARG A 146 2.62 3.32 -10.49
CA ARG A 146 2.38 3.00 -11.92
C ARG A 146 1.28 1.96 -12.13
N ARG A 147 0.71 1.41 -11.05
CA ARG A 147 -0.29 0.32 -11.08
C ARG A 147 0.20 -0.91 -11.86
N GLN A 148 1.47 -1.24 -11.69
CA GLN A 148 2.15 -2.38 -12.28
C GLN A 148 2.21 -3.55 -11.28
N SER A 149 2.46 -4.75 -11.78
CA SER A 149 2.69 -5.91 -10.93
C SER A 149 3.93 -5.71 -10.05
N PHE A 150 3.92 -6.34 -8.88
CA PHE A 150 5.06 -6.37 -7.96
C PHE A 150 6.34 -6.85 -8.68
N PRO A 151 7.49 -6.15 -8.51
CA PRO A 151 8.75 -6.52 -9.14
C PRO A 151 9.37 -7.74 -8.43
N ARG A 152 9.28 -8.92 -9.06
CA ARG A 152 9.64 -10.19 -8.39
C ARG A 152 11.13 -10.36 -8.12
N ASP A 153 11.97 -9.72 -8.91
CA ASP A 153 13.43 -9.64 -8.77
C ASP A 153 13.86 -9.11 -7.40
N VAL A 154 13.07 -8.23 -6.79
CA VAL A 154 13.35 -7.73 -5.43
C VAL A 154 13.44 -8.85 -4.40
N TRP A 155 12.73 -9.98 -4.58
CA TRP A 155 12.79 -11.10 -3.65
C TRP A 155 14.15 -11.80 -3.60
N GLU A 156 14.99 -11.64 -4.62
CA GLU A 156 16.36 -12.16 -4.63
C GLU A 156 17.19 -11.56 -3.47
N HIS A 157 16.86 -10.33 -3.06
CA HIS A 157 17.50 -9.66 -1.94
C HIS A 157 16.94 -10.08 -0.58
N TYR A 158 15.77 -10.72 -0.52
CA TYR A 158 15.08 -11.08 0.73
C TYR A 158 14.67 -12.56 0.73
N PRO A 159 15.64 -13.50 0.69
CA PRO A 159 15.33 -14.92 0.71
C PRO A 159 14.54 -15.28 1.97
N ASN A 160 13.66 -16.28 1.86
CA ASN A 160 12.94 -16.79 3.02
C ASN A 160 13.96 -17.25 4.07
N PRO A 161 13.83 -16.83 5.34
CA PRO A 161 14.55 -17.48 6.42
C PRO A 161 14.06 -18.92 6.47
N SER A 162 14.94 -19.85 6.09
CA SER A 162 14.75 -21.29 6.24
C SER A 162 14.71 -21.69 7.71
#